data_AF-A0A1B6F2J4-F1
#
_entry.id   AF-A0A1B6F2J4-F1
#
_cell.length_a   1.000
_cell.length_b   1.000
_cell.length_c   1.000
_cell.angle_alpha   90.00
_cell.angle_beta   90.00
_cell.angle_gamma   90.00
#
_symmetry.space_group_name_H-M   'P 1'
#
loop_
_entity.id
_entity.type
_entity.pdbx_description
1 polymer ?
#
loop_
_entity_poly.entity_id
_entity_poly.type
_entity_poly.pdbx_seq_one_letter_code
_entity_poly.pdbx_strand_id
1 'polypeptide(L)'
;AQFPEAIRDKNNNLYERDLSPVTQLYVSVDASTKSSLKKIDRPLFSDFWERFLDSLRALSKKGQRTVYRLTLVKAWNVEELESYSQLVLLGKPDFIEIKGVTFCGGGDGNSLKMENVPWHEEVIEFSKKIAALLPDYALASEHEHSNCVLIAHKKFLVNGQWWTWIDYDRFLELVDKFYETEGRETFSAEDYMMQTPSWAVFGSAERGFDPVETRWQRRPATAGC
;
A
#
# COMPACT_ATOMS: atom_id res chain seq x y z
N ALA A 1 -8.04 -7.09 -0.35
CA ALA A 1 -8.62 -8.17 -1.18
C ALA A 1 -7.94 -8.19 -2.56
N GLN A 2 -7.74 -9.36 -3.16
CA GLN A 2 -7.11 -9.51 -4.48
C GLN A 2 -8.04 -9.07 -5.64
N PHE A 3 -9.30 -8.76 -5.33
CA PHE A 3 -10.34 -8.31 -6.26
C PHE A 3 -11.21 -7.24 -5.56
N PRO A 4 -10.85 -5.94 -5.61
CA PRO A 4 -11.65 -4.85 -5.02
C PRO A 4 -13.08 -4.76 -5.58
N GLU A 5 -13.37 -5.42 -6.69
CA GLU A 5 -14.69 -5.51 -7.28
C GLU A 5 -15.63 -6.52 -6.57
N ALA A 6 -15.08 -7.44 -5.78
CA ALA A 6 -15.86 -8.44 -5.03
C ALA A 6 -16.45 -7.92 -3.71
N ILE A 7 -16.47 -6.60 -3.49
CA ILE A 7 -16.91 -5.99 -2.23
C ILE A 7 -18.42 -6.04 -1.99
N ARG A 8 -19.24 -6.41 -2.97
CA ARG A 8 -20.70 -6.45 -2.81
C ARG A 8 -21.23 -7.87 -2.73
N ASP A 9 -22.17 -8.10 -1.81
CA ASP A 9 -22.94 -9.33 -1.76
C ASP A 9 -23.91 -9.45 -2.94
N LYS A 10 -24.56 -10.62 -3.04
CA LYS A 10 -25.61 -10.90 -4.03
C LYS A 10 -26.81 -9.94 -3.98
N ASN A 11 -26.96 -9.20 -2.87
CA ASN A 11 -27.99 -8.19 -2.64
C ASN A 11 -27.45 -6.75 -2.80
N ASN A 12 -26.23 -6.59 -3.31
CA ASN A 12 -25.55 -5.31 -3.53
C ASN A 12 -25.10 -4.57 -2.25
N ASN A 13 -25.00 -5.24 -1.10
CA ASN A 13 -24.47 -4.68 0.15
C ASN A 13 -22.94 -4.77 0.20
N LEU A 14 -22.27 -3.76 0.76
CA LEU A 14 -20.80 -3.70 0.87
C LEU A 14 -20.28 -4.56 2.03
N TYR A 15 -19.61 -5.68 1.74
CA TYR A 15 -18.98 -6.56 2.74
C TYR A 15 -17.93 -5.86 3.62
N GLU A 16 -17.24 -4.87 3.06
CA GLU A 16 -16.11 -4.22 3.71
C GLU A 16 -16.52 -3.40 4.95
N ARG A 17 -17.81 -3.03 5.06
CA ARG A 17 -18.37 -2.36 6.24
C ARG A 17 -18.58 -3.30 7.42
N ASP A 18 -18.81 -4.58 7.14
CA ASP A 18 -19.18 -5.59 8.15
C ASP A 18 -18.00 -6.52 8.50
N LEU A 19 -16.80 -6.19 8.02
CA LEU A 19 -15.58 -6.89 8.40
C LEU A 19 -15.28 -6.64 9.88
N SER A 20 -15.06 -7.73 10.62
CA SER A 20 -14.49 -7.70 11.96
C SER A 20 -13.19 -6.86 12.00
N PRO A 21 -12.75 -6.41 13.18
CA PRO A 21 -11.47 -5.75 13.29
C PRO A 21 -10.35 -6.59 12.67
N VAL A 22 -9.52 -5.94 11.87
CA VAL A 22 -8.33 -6.52 11.24
C VAL A 22 -7.18 -5.58 11.48
N THR A 23 -5.95 -6.09 11.61
CA THR A 23 -4.79 -5.24 11.91
C THR A 23 -4.53 -4.21 10.80
N GLN A 24 -4.67 -4.64 9.54
CA GLN A 24 -4.45 -3.79 8.39
C GLN A 24 -5.21 -4.33 7.17
N LEU A 25 -5.95 -3.46 6.49
CA LEU A 25 -6.75 -3.78 5.31
C LEU A 25 -6.11 -3.20 4.05
N TYR A 26 -5.81 -4.06 3.09
CA TYR A 26 -5.17 -3.68 1.83
C TYR A 26 -6.14 -3.70 0.66
N VAL A 27 -6.02 -2.69 -0.20
CA VAL A 27 -6.54 -2.71 -1.56
C VAL A 27 -5.38 -2.54 -2.55
N SER A 28 -5.30 -3.42 -3.54
CA SER A 28 -4.39 -3.22 -4.66
C SER A 28 -4.99 -2.16 -5.58
N VAL A 29 -4.19 -1.16 -5.96
CA VAL A 29 -4.55 -0.14 -6.95
C VAL A 29 -3.62 -0.31 -8.14
N ASP A 30 -3.94 -1.27 -8.98
CA ASP A 30 -3.10 -1.67 -10.11
C ASP A 30 -3.23 -0.73 -11.32
N ALA A 31 -4.22 0.18 -11.31
CA ALA A 31 -4.37 1.21 -12.32
C ALA A 31 -5.14 2.43 -11.81
N SER A 32 -4.86 3.61 -12.39
CA SER A 32 -5.43 4.88 -11.93
C SER A 32 -6.71 5.31 -12.66
N THR A 33 -7.08 4.64 -13.76
CA THR A 33 -8.29 4.95 -14.55
C THR A 33 -9.07 3.70 -14.95
N LYS A 34 -10.39 3.84 -15.19
CA LYS A 34 -11.28 2.76 -15.66
C LYS A 34 -10.73 1.99 -16.86
N SER A 35 -10.17 2.70 -17.84
CA SER A 35 -9.65 2.10 -19.07
C SER A 35 -8.36 1.33 -18.81
N SER A 36 -7.45 1.86 -17.99
CA SER A 36 -6.22 1.17 -17.58
C SER A 36 -6.51 -0.05 -16.72
N LEU A 37 -7.43 0.05 -15.75
CA LEU A 37 -7.80 -1.06 -14.88
C LEU A 37 -8.41 -2.21 -15.68
N LYS A 38 -9.28 -1.91 -16.65
CA LYS A 38 -9.86 -2.93 -17.54
C LYS A 38 -8.80 -3.70 -18.34
N LYS A 39 -7.74 -3.01 -18.78
CA LYS A 39 -6.65 -3.61 -19.57
C LYS A 39 -5.76 -4.51 -18.70
N ILE A 40 -5.47 -4.07 -17.48
CA ILE A 40 -4.54 -4.75 -16.55
C ILE A 40 -5.26 -5.90 -15.84
N ASP A 41 -6.36 -5.62 -15.14
CA ASP A 41 -7.02 -6.61 -14.26
C ASP A 41 -7.94 -7.58 -15.00
N ARG A 42 -8.35 -7.24 -16.24
CA ARG A 42 -9.33 -8.03 -17.02
C ARG A 42 -10.55 -8.44 -16.16
N PRO A 43 -11.24 -7.46 -15.57
CA PRO A 43 -12.23 -7.70 -14.52
C PRO A 43 -13.42 -8.50 -15.02
N LEU A 44 -13.96 -9.35 -14.15
CA LEU A 44 -15.09 -10.24 -14.47
C LEU A 44 -16.45 -9.50 -14.52
N PHE A 45 -16.61 -8.44 -13.72
CA PHE A 45 -17.86 -7.69 -13.60
C PHE A 45 -17.87 -6.46 -14.53
N SER A 46 -19.04 -6.12 -15.08
CA SER A 46 -19.18 -4.96 -15.98
C SER A 46 -19.13 -3.62 -15.24
N ASP A 47 -19.52 -3.60 -13.97
CA ASP A 47 -19.49 -2.47 -13.03
C ASP A 47 -18.23 -2.45 -12.14
N PHE A 48 -17.15 -3.11 -12.60
CA PHE A 48 -15.89 -3.26 -11.86
C PHE A 48 -15.32 -1.94 -11.34
N TRP A 49 -15.43 -0.86 -12.12
CA TRP A 49 -14.86 0.44 -11.76
C TRP A 49 -15.65 1.10 -10.65
N GLU A 50 -16.98 1.04 -10.74
CA GLU A 50 -17.86 1.57 -9.72
C GLU A 50 -17.69 0.80 -8.39
N ARG A 51 -17.51 -0.53 -8.47
CA ARG A 51 -17.17 -1.36 -7.31
C ARG A 51 -15.80 -0.99 -6.73
N PHE A 52 -14.78 -0.83 -7.58
CA PHE A 52 -13.46 -0.37 -7.14
C PHE A 52 -13.53 1.00 -6.43
N LEU A 53 -14.22 1.99 -6.98
CA LEU A 53 -14.38 3.28 -6.30
C LEU A 53 -15.13 3.17 -4.97
N ASP A 54 -16.10 2.25 -4.88
CA ASP A 54 -16.80 1.98 -3.63
C ASP A 54 -15.94 1.27 -2.59
N SER A 55 -14.98 0.43 -3.00
CA SER A 55 -14.02 -0.16 -2.05
C SER A 55 -13.16 0.94 -1.45
N LEU A 56 -12.62 1.84 -2.28
CA LEU A 56 -11.85 2.99 -1.80
C LEU A 56 -12.64 3.83 -0.77
N ARG A 57 -13.93 4.08 -1.03
CA ARG A 57 -14.82 4.79 -0.10
C ARG A 57 -15.20 3.99 1.14
N ALA A 58 -15.14 2.67 1.09
CA ALA A 58 -15.43 1.81 2.24
C ALA A 58 -14.21 1.67 3.14
N LEU A 59 -13.01 1.53 2.57
CA LEU A 59 -11.75 1.59 3.31
C LEU A 59 -11.65 2.88 4.13
N SER A 60 -12.05 4.03 3.58
CA SER A 60 -12.00 5.32 4.32
C SER A 60 -12.84 5.35 5.61
N LYS A 61 -13.79 4.42 5.75
CA LYS A 61 -14.65 4.28 6.93
C LYS A 61 -14.18 3.19 7.87
N LYS A 62 -13.15 2.43 7.50
CA LYS A 62 -12.55 1.42 8.38
C LYS A 62 -11.81 2.17 9.49
N GLY A 63 -12.10 1.81 10.74
CA GLY A 63 -11.38 2.37 11.89
C GLY A 63 -9.91 1.91 11.91
N GLN A 64 -9.67 0.65 11.56
CA GLN A 64 -8.33 0.06 11.53
C GLN A 64 -7.53 0.49 10.28
N ARG A 65 -6.22 0.25 10.33
CA ARG A 65 -5.24 0.67 9.31
C ARG A 65 -5.64 0.26 7.90
N THR A 66 -5.55 1.19 6.97
CA THR A 66 -5.86 0.99 5.55
C THR A 66 -4.68 1.29 4.66
N VAL A 67 -4.49 0.46 3.63
CA VAL A 67 -3.34 0.59 2.72
C VAL A 67 -3.78 0.48 1.28
N TYR A 68 -3.32 1.44 0.49
CA TYR A 68 -3.35 1.33 -0.96
C TYR A 68 -2.01 0.80 -1.42
N ARG A 69 -1.99 -0.36 -2.05
CA ARG A 69 -0.76 -0.91 -2.62
C ARG A 69 -0.76 -0.68 -4.13
N LEU A 70 0.15 0.18 -4.59
CA LEU A 70 0.33 0.55 -5.98
C LEU A 70 1.51 -0.25 -6.54
N THR A 71 1.26 -0.97 -7.62
CA THR A 71 2.31 -1.69 -8.35
C THR A 71 2.87 -0.79 -9.45
N LEU A 72 4.09 -0.29 -9.26
CA LEU A 72 4.71 0.63 -10.22
C LEU A 72 5.41 -0.14 -11.34
N VAL A 73 5.02 0.15 -12.57
CA VAL A 73 5.72 -0.24 -13.80
C VAL A 73 6.51 0.97 -14.32
N LYS A 74 7.67 0.74 -14.93
CA LYS A 74 8.47 1.81 -15.54
C LYS A 74 7.68 2.53 -16.66
N ALA A 75 8.01 3.81 -16.89
CA ALA A 75 7.42 4.71 -17.90
C ALA A 75 6.03 5.29 -17.58
N TRP A 76 5.80 5.65 -16.31
CA TRP A 76 4.65 6.44 -15.89
C TRP A 76 4.74 7.89 -16.39
N ASN A 77 3.58 8.56 -16.48
CA ASN A 77 3.48 9.96 -16.93
C ASN A 77 2.77 10.86 -15.88
N VAL A 78 2.65 12.16 -16.19
CA VAL A 78 2.03 13.15 -15.28
C VAL A 78 0.53 12.90 -15.10
N GLU A 79 -0.17 12.53 -16.17
CA GLU A 79 -1.62 12.25 -16.13
C GLU A 79 -1.94 11.07 -15.20
N GLU A 80 -1.06 10.07 -15.17
CA GLU A 80 -1.16 8.92 -14.29
C GLU A 80 -0.94 9.29 -12.82
N LEU A 81 0.03 10.16 -12.52
CA LEU A 81 0.26 10.71 -11.17
C LEU A 81 -0.97 11.45 -10.64
N GLU A 82 -1.55 12.33 -11.46
CA GLU A 82 -2.76 13.07 -11.10
C GLU A 82 -3.95 12.13 -10.88
N SER A 83 -4.10 11.11 -11.73
CA SER A 83 -5.18 10.13 -11.59
C SER A 83 -5.04 9.31 -10.30
N TYR A 84 -3.82 8.88 -9.95
CA TYR A 84 -3.57 8.20 -8.67
C TYR A 84 -3.87 9.11 -7.47
N SER A 85 -3.47 10.39 -7.52
CA SER A 85 -3.73 11.31 -6.42
C SER A 85 -5.23 11.51 -6.19
N GLN A 86 -6.06 11.55 -7.25
CA GLN A 86 -7.52 11.61 -7.11
C GLN A 86 -8.10 10.37 -6.41
N LEU A 87 -7.59 9.17 -6.70
CA LEU A 87 -8.02 7.94 -6.02
C LEU A 87 -7.64 7.95 -4.54
N VAL A 88 -6.45 8.44 -4.22
CA VAL A 88 -6.00 8.61 -2.83
C VAL A 88 -6.88 9.63 -2.12
N LEU A 89 -7.15 10.79 -2.72
CA LEU A 89 -8.01 11.82 -2.12
C LEU A 89 -9.45 11.34 -1.91
N LEU A 90 -9.94 10.41 -2.74
CA LEU A 90 -11.26 9.83 -2.63
C LEU A 90 -11.43 8.96 -1.37
N GLY A 91 -10.46 8.10 -1.06
CA GLY A 91 -10.59 7.15 0.05
C GLY A 91 -9.62 7.36 1.22
N LYS A 92 -8.70 8.31 1.12
CA LYS A 92 -7.79 8.78 2.16
C LYS A 92 -7.22 7.64 3.04
N PRO A 93 -6.50 6.67 2.45
CA PRO A 93 -5.94 5.56 3.20
C PRO A 93 -4.92 6.05 4.23
N ASP A 94 -4.65 5.24 5.26
CA ASP A 94 -3.59 5.55 6.21
C ASP A 94 -2.21 5.52 5.55
N PHE A 95 -2.03 4.58 4.62
CA PHE A 95 -0.76 4.33 3.93
C PHE A 95 -0.93 4.10 2.43
N ILE A 96 0.10 4.46 1.69
CA ILE A 96 0.26 4.17 0.26
C ILE A 96 1.60 3.46 0.12
N GLU A 97 1.55 2.18 -0.23
CA GLU A 97 2.73 1.37 -0.54
C GLU A 97 2.95 1.39 -2.04
N ILE A 98 4.05 1.99 -2.47
CA ILE A 98 4.45 2.01 -3.87
C ILE A 98 5.55 0.96 -4.03
N LYS A 99 5.21 -0.13 -4.71
CA LYS A 99 6.12 -1.25 -4.93
C LYS A 99 6.43 -1.40 -6.41
N GLY A 100 7.71 -1.39 -6.76
CA GLY A 100 8.15 -1.68 -8.12
C GLY A 100 7.79 -3.10 -8.53
N VAL A 101 7.25 -3.27 -9.75
CA VAL A 101 6.95 -4.59 -10.30
C VAL A 101 8.21 -5.45 -10.33
N THR A 102 8.09 -6.71 -9.92
CA THR A 102 9.18 -7.68 -10.00
C THR A 102 8.92 -8.61 -11.18
N PHE A 103 9.93 -8.85 -12.02
CA PHE A 103 9.82 -9.77 -13.14
C PHE A 103 9.89 -11.23 -12.65
N CYS A 104 8.82 -12.00 -12.88
CA CYS A 104 8.73 -13.40 -12.43
C CYS A 104 9.09 -14.45 -13.50
N GLY A 105 9.71 -14.05 -14.62
CA GLY A 105 9.98 -14.94 -15.76
C GLY A 105 8.88 -14.89 -16.83
N GLY A 106 9.25 -15.13 -18.09
CA GLY A 106 8.37 -15.02 -19.25
C GLY A 106 7.82 -16.36 -19.72
N GLY A 107 6.49 -16.46 -19.81
CA GLY A 107 5.78 -17.42 -20.66
C GLY A 107 4.97 -16.66 -21.72
N ASP A 108 4.41 -17.38 -22.70
CA ASP A 108 3.79 -16.89 -23.95
C ASP A 108 2.53 -15.99 -23.81
N GLY A 109 2.31 -15.36 -22.65
CA GLY A 109 1.21 -14.43 -22.41
C GLY A 109 1.56 -13.19 -21.57
N ASN A 110 2.83 -13.00 -21.18
CA ASN A 110 3.24 -11.91 -20.28
C ASN A 110 3.95 -10.79 -21.05
N SER A 111 3.36 -9.59 -21.10
CA SER A 111 3.94 -8.42 -21.80
C SER A 111 5.01 -7.68 -20.99
N LEU A 112 5.17 -8.03 -19.71
CA LEU A 112 6.16 -7.45 -18.80
C LEU A 112 7.56 -7.98 -19.13
N LYS A 113 8.47 -7.07 -19.45
CA LYS A 113 9.89 -7.36 -19.67
C LYS A 113 10.74 -6.77 -18.55
N MET A 114 12.01 -7.19 -18.46
CA MET A 114 12.96 -6.62 -17.49
C MET A 114 13.10 -5.09 -17.62
N GLU A 115 12.98 -4.54 -18.83
CA GLU A 115 12.99 -3.09 -19.07
C GLU A 115 11.83 -2.35 -18.39
N ASN A 116 10.77 -3.05 -17.99
CA ASN A 116 9.62 -2.48 -17.31
C ASN A 116 9.76 -2.48 -15.77
N VAL A 117 10.80 -3.12 -15.22
CA VAL A 117 11.09 -3.12 -13.79
C VAL A 117 11.75 -1.79 -13.41
N PRO A 118 11.16 -0.98 -12.51
CA PRO A 118 11.77 0.27 -12.09
C PRO A 118 12.92 0.01 -11.10
N TRP A 119 13.96 0.85 -11.14
CA TRP A 119 14.94 0.94 -10.07
C TRP A 119 14.32 1.57 -8.82
N HIS A 120 14.94 1.36 -7.66
CA HIS A 120 14.42 1.90 -6.41
C HIS A 120 14.40 3.42 -6.39
N GLU A 121 15.39 4.06 -7.00
CA GLU A 121 15.44 5.50 -7.19
C GLU A 121 14.24 6.00 -8.05
N GLU A 122 13.80 5.22 -9.04
CA GLU A 122 12.61 5.57 -9.85
C GLU A 122 11.32 5.45 -9.03
N VAL A 123 11.24 4.45 -8.12
CA VAL A 123 10.13 4.32 -7.16
C VAL A 123 10.12 5.51 -6.19
N ILE A 124 11.28 5.93 -5.69
CA ILE A 124 11.41 7.11 -4.81
C ILE A 124 10.96 8.38 -5.53
N GLU A 125 11.43 8.61 -6.76
CA GLU A 125 11.06 9.82 -7.51
C GLU A 125 9.57 9.86 -7.85
N PHE A 126 8.97 8.72 -8.20
CA PHE A 126 7.51 8.62 -8.33
C PHE A 126 6.79 8.93 -7.02
N SER A 127 7.25 8.35 -5.91
CA SER A 127 6.66 8.54 -4.57
C SER A 127 6.72 10.00 -4.12
N LYS A 128 7.84 10.69 -4.35
CA LYS A 128 7.97 12.13 -4.07
C LYS A 128 6.97 12.96 -4.88
N LYS A 129 6.79 12.66 -6.17
CA LYS A 129 5.83 13.38 -7.02
C LYS A 129 4.39 13.13 -6.60
N ILE A 130 4.01 11.90 -6.24
CA ILE A 130 2.68 11.63 -5.67
C ILE A 130 2.49 12.37 -4.36
N ALA A 131 3.44 12.28 -3.42
CA ALA A 131 3.34 12.94 -2.12
C ALA A 131 3.22 14.47 -2.25
N ALA A 132 3.88 15.09 -3.25
CA ALA A 132 3.75 16.51 -3.52
C ALA A 132 2.31 16.94 -3.93
N LEU A 133 1.50 16.02 -4.47
CA LEU A 133 0.09 16.25 -4.80
C LEU A 133 -0.85 16.01 -3.61
N LEU A 134 -0.33 15.49 -2.49
CA LEU A 134 -1.10 15.02 -1.34
C LEU A 134 -0.68 15.77 -0.06
N PRO A 135 -1.32 16.90 0.28
CA PRO A 135 -0.85 17.78 1.35
C PRO A 135 -0.82 17.11 2.73
N ASP A 136 -1.67 16.11 2.97
CA ASP A 136 -1.76 15.39 4.24
C ASP A 136 -0.83 14.17 4.33
N TYR A 137 0.01 13.94 3.32
CA TYR A 137 0.84 12.75 3.21
C TYR A 137 2.32 13.11 3.07
N ALA A 138 3.20 12.20 3.49
CA ALA A 138 4.63 12.31 3.29
C ALA A 138 5.31 10.94 3.30
N LEU A 139 6.53 10.86 2.77
CA LEU A 139 7.32 9.63 2.78
C LEU A 139 7.72 9.30 4.21
N ALA A 140 7.38 8.10 4.67
CA ALA A 140 7.61 7.64 6.03
C ALA A 140 8.71 6.59 6.12
N SER A 141 8.76 5.67 5.15
CA SER A 141 9.70 4.55 5.15
C SER A 141 10.06 4.15 3.70
N GLU A 142 11.20 3.49 3.54
CA GLU A 142 11.57 2.78 2.31
C GLU A 142 12.07 1.38 2.68
N HIS A 143 12.02 0.46 1.71
CA HIS A 143 12.69 -0.83 1.79
C HIS A 143 13.33 -1.14 0.44
N GLU A 144 14.60 -0.76 0.29
CA GLU A 144 15.34 -0.82 -0.97
C GLU A 144 15.35 -2.23 -1.57
N HIS A 145 15.61 -3.25 -0.73
CA HIS A 145 15.69 -4.64 -1.20
C HIS A 145 14.37 -5.17 -1.77
N SER A 146 13.24 -4.63 -1.30
CA SER A 146 11.90 -5.00 -1.78
C SER A 146 11.37 -4.02 -2.82
N ASN A 147 12.18 -3.04 -3.22
CA ASN A 147 11.86 -1.97 -4.14
C ASN A 147 10.54 -1.25 -3.77
N CYS A 148 10.40 -0.88 -2.50
CA CYS A 148 9.17 -0.36 -1.94
C CYS A 148 9.38 0.97 -1.20
N VAL A 149 8.44 1.90 -1.34
CA VAL A 149 8.38 3.14 -0.57
C VAL A 149 7.01 3.25 0.08
N LEU A 150 6.99 3.64 1.34
CA LEU A 150 5.79 3.89 2.12
C LEU A 150 5.56 5.40 2.24
N ILE A 151 4.43 5.86 1.70
CA ILE A 151 3.88 7.19 2.00
C ILE A 151 2.82 6.99 3.10
N ALA A 152 2.84 7.81 4.13
CA ALA A 152 1.88 7.75 5.23
C ALA A 152 1.13 9.06 5.41
N HIS A 153 -0.10 8.98 5.91
CA HIS A 153 -0.86 10.14 6.37
C HIS A 153 -0.13 10.79 7.56
N LYS A 154 -0.06 12.12 7.60
CA LYS A 154 0.66 12.91 8.62
C LYS A 154 0.10 12.77 10.03
N LYS A 155 -1.05 12.12 10.21
CA LYS A 155 -1.56 11.74 11.54
C LYS A 155 -0.63 10.75 12.27
N PHE A 156 0.16 9.99 11.53
CA PHE A 156 1.22 9.14 12.07
C PHE A 156 2.56 9.87 12.26
N LEU A 157 2.63 11.19 12.00
CA LEU A 157 3.81 12.01 12.23
C LEU A 157 3.66 12.76 13.57
N VAL A 158 3.98 12.09 14.67
CA VAL A 158 3.83 12.62 16.03
C VAL A 158 5.13 13.25 16.47
N ASN A 159 5.10 14.55 16.81
CA ASN A 159 6.27 15.31 17.25
C ASN A 159 7.47 15.24 16.28
N GLY A 160 7.18 15.20 14.98
CA GLY A 160 8.20 15.09 13.92
C GLY A 160 8.82 13.70 13.76
N GLN A 161 8.29 12.69 14.44
CA GLN A 161 8.71 11.29 14.33
C GLN A 161 7.59 10.45 13.72
N TRP A 162 7.96 9.49 12.88
CA TRP A 162 6.99 8.57 12.28
C TRP A 162 6.59 7.49 13.29
N TRP A 163 5.30 7.21 13.36
CA TRP A 163 4.65 6.16 14.16
C TRP A 163 3.88 5.23 13.23
N THR A 164 4.57 4.70 12.23
CA THR A 164 3.98 3.82 11.23
C THR A 164 4.13 2.35 11.56
N TRP A 165 4.82 2.00 12.65
CA TRP A 165 4.94 0.61 13.09
C TRP A 165 3.66 0.14 13.78
N ILE A 166 3.47 -1.17 13.85
CA ILE A 166 2.29 -1.78 14.47
C ILE A 166 2.67 -2.26 15.86
N ASP A 167 1.94 -1.81 16.86
CA ASP A 167 1.96 -2.41 18.19
C ASP A 167 0.98 -3.60 18.21
N TYR A 168 1.52 -4.80 18.00
CA TYR A 168 0.70 -6.02 17.94
C TYR A 168 0.09 -6.38 19.29
N ASP A 169 0.84 -6.21 20.38
CA ASP A 169 0.33 -6.50 21.73
C ASP A 169 -0.84 -5.57 22.03
N ARG A 170 -0.70 -4.27 21.74
CA ARG A 170 -1.78 -3.30 21.90
C ARG A 170 -2.97 -3.59 20.99
N PHE A 171 -2.73 -3.98 19.73
CA PHE A 171 -3.80 -4.36 18.82
C PHE A 171 -4.62 -5.53 19.37
N LEU A 172 -3.97 -6.57 19.90
CA LEU A 172 -4.66 -7.74 20.47
C LEU A 172 -5.52 -7.34 21.67
N GLU A 173 -5.01 -6.50 22.58
CA GLU A 173 -5.81 -5.97 23.70
C GLU A 173 -7.08 -5.23 23.22
N LEU A 174 -6.96 -4.41 22.17
CA LEU A 174 -8.09 -3.64 21.62
C LEU A 174 -9.12 -4.54 20.93
N VAL A 175 -8.66 -5.60 20.26
CA VAL A 175 -9.54 -6.60 19.63
C VAL A 175 -10.29 -7.39 20.68
N ASP A 176 -9.63 -7.84 21.75
CA ASP A 176 -10.28 -8.56 22.84
C ASP A 176 -11.38 -7.70 23.47
N LYS A 177 -11.07 -6.43 23.74
CA LYS A 177 -12.04 -5.47 24.27
C LYS A 177 -13.22 -5.21 23.33
N PHE A 178 -12.97 -5.14 22.02
CA PHE A 178 -14.04 -5.01 21.02
C PHE A 178 -15.02 -6.20 21.11
N TYR A 179 -14.52 -7.43 21.21
CA TYR A 179 -15.37 -8.62 21.30
C TYR A 179 -16.06 -8.75 22.67
N GLU A 180 -15.37 -8.47 23.77
CA GLU A 180 -15.94 -8.48 25.13
C GLU A 180 -17.10 -7.49 25.30
N THR A 181 -17.03 -6.36 24.60
CA THR A 181 -18.04 -5.31 24.67
C THR A 181 -19.12 -5.41 23.60
N GLU A 182 -19.11 -6.47 22.79
CA GLU A 182 -20.00 -6.68 21.64
C GLU A 182 -19.96 -5.50 20.65
N GLY A 183 -18.77 -4.94 20.41
CA GLY A 183 -18.53 -3.84 19.47
C GLY A 183 -18.90 -2.45 19.98
N ARG A 184 -19.23 -2.30 21.27
CA ARG A 184 -19.45 -0.97 21.88
C ARG A 184 -18.16 -0.17 22.02
N GLU A 185 -17.06 -0.83 22.37
CA GLU A 185 -15.74 -0.21 22.37
C GLU A 185 -15.04 -0.51 21.05
N THR A 186 -14.78 0.54 20.28
CA THR A 186 -14.07 0.46 19.00
C THR A 186 -12.71 1.15 19.11
N PHE A 187 -11.89 0.96 18.09
CA PHE A 187 -10.55 1.52 18.04
C PHE A 187 -10.17 1.86 16.60
N SER A 188 -9.22 2.78 16.48
CA SER A 188 -8.69 3.35 15.26
C SER A 188 -7.23 2.93 15.03
N ALA A 189 -6.71 3.22 13.84
CA ALA A 189 -5.33 2.97 13.47
C ALA A 189 -4.31 3.63 14.43
N GLU A 190 -4.63 4.79 15.00
CA GLU A 190 -3.79 5.51 15.95
C GLU A 190 -3.68 4.84 17.34
N ASP A 191 -4.62 3.97 17.71
CA ASP A 191 -4.66 3.35 19.05
C ASP A 191 -3.63 2.24 19.25
N TYR A 192 -3.02 1.74 18.17
CA TYR A 192 -2.03 0.67 18.14
C TYR A 192 -0.84 1.00 17.22
N MET A 193 -0.51 2.29 17.11
CA MET A 193 0.67 2.74 16.39
C MET A 193 1.90 2.74 17.31
N MET A 194 3.03 2.32 16.77
CA MET A 194 4.33 2.36 17.44
C MET A 194 5.32 3.16 16.61
N GLN A 195 6.31 3.77 17.26
CA GLN A 195 7.36 4.52 16.60
C GLN A 195 8.03 3.66 15.51
N THR A 196 8.17 4.23 14.32
CA THR A 196 8.87 3.60 13.20
C THR A 196 10.34 3.38 13.60
N PRO A 197 10.87 2.15 13.49
CA PRO A 197 12.28 1.88 13.77
C PRO A 197 13.19 2.82 12.98
N SER A 198 14.27 3.29 13.59
CA SER A 198 15.16 4.29 12.98
C SER A 198 15.74 3.85 11.63
N TRP A 199 16.06 2.56 11.50
CA TRP A 199 16.56 1.92 10.27
C TRP A 199 15.48 1.77 9.18
N ALA A 200 14.20 1.91 9.55
CA ALA A 200 13.07 1.84 8.62
C ALA A 200 12.65 3.22 8.12
N VAL A 201 12.99 4.30 8.83
CA VAL A 201 12.62 5.66 8.43
C VAL A 201 13.21 5.98 7.05
N PHE A 202 12.41 6.65 6.21
CA PHE A 202 12.85 7.07 4.89
C PHE A 202 14.13 7.91 4.95
N GLY A 203 15.13 7.59 4.12
CA GLY A 203 16.43 8.25 4.12
C GLY A 203 17.40 7.76 5.21
N SER A 204 17.06 6.72 5.98
CA SER A 204 17.99 6.02 6.86
C SER A 204 19.15 5.37 6.08
N ALA A 205 20.28 5.14 6.75
CA ALA A 205 21.45 4.53 6.12
C ALA A 205 21.18 3.08 5.69
N GLU A 206 20.30 2.39 6.43
CA GLU A 206 19.90 1.01 6.23
C GLU A 206 18.88 0.84 5.10
N ARG A 207 18.23 1.94 4.69
CA ARG A 207 17.20 1.98 3.65
C ARG A 207 16.11 0.92 3.84
N GLY A 208 15.67 0.74 5.09
CA GLY A 208 14.63 -0.22 5.46
C GLY A 208 15.09 -1.62 5.81
N PHE A 209 16.36 -1.96 5.61
CA PHE A 209 16.84 -3.30 5.92
C PHE A 209 17.12 -3.42 7.42
N ASP A 210 16.49 -4.37 8.10
CA ASP A 210 16.67 -4.56 9.54
C ASP A 210 18.15 -4.90 9.85
N PRO A 211 18.84 -4.13 10.73
CA PRO A 211 20.22 -4.39 11.12
C PRO A 211 20.48 -5.79 11.71
N VAL A 212 19.46 -6.46 12.26
CA VAL A 212 19.61 -7.81 12.81
C VAL A 212 19.60 -8.89 11.71
N GLU A 213 19.13 -8.56 10.52
CA GLU A 213 19.14 -9.47 9.38
C GLU A 213 20.50 -9.47 8.67
N THR A 214 20.85 -10.60 8.06
CA THR A 214 22.08 -10.72 7.28
C THR A 214 21.77 -10.58 5.80
N ARG A 215 22.34 -9.56 5.13
CA ARG A 215 22.24 -9.41 3.67
C ARG A 215 23.00 -10.53 2.97
N TRP A 216 22.28 -11.40 2.27
CA TRP A 216 22.87 -12.41 1.40
C TRP A 216 23.11 -11.82 0.00
N GLN A 217 24.32 -11.32 -0.23
CA GLN A 217 24.76 -10.96 -1.57
C GLN A 217 25.16 -12.23 -2.32
N ARG A 218 24.49 -12.52 -3.44
CA ARG A 218 25.03 -13.51 -4.38
C ARG A 218 26.39 -13.00 -4.84
N ARG A 219 27.45 -13.78 -4.61
CA ARG A 219 28.77 -13.46 -5.16
C ARG A 219 28.59 -13.20 -6.65
N PRO A 220 29.22 -12.16 -7.23
CA PRO A 220 29.27 -12.06 -8.67
C PRO A 220 29.80 -13.39 -9.18
N ALA A 221 29.14 -13.96 -10.19
CA ALA A 221 29.69 -15.11 -10.90
C ALA A 221 31.13 -14.73 -11.23
N THR A 222 32.08 -15.42 -10.61
CA THR A 222 33.49 -15.29 -10.96
C THR A 222 33.55 -15.34 -12.47
N ALA A 223 34.07 -14.27 -13.10
CA ALA A 223 34.45 -14.29 -14.51
C ALA A 223 35.43 -15.47 -14.66
N GLY A 224 34.89 -16.62 -15.06
CA GLY A 224 35.56 -17.89 -15.06
C GLY A 224 35.99 -18.21 -16.48
N CYS A 225 37.29 -18.03 -16.71
CA CYS A 225 38.15 -18.61 -17.74
C CYS A 225 37.81 -18.35 -19.21
#